data_AF-A0A7S4CRA4-F1
#
_entry.id   AF-A0A7S4CRA4-F1
#
_cell.length_a   1.000
_cell.length_b   1.000
_cell.length_c   1.000
_cell.angle_alpha   90.00
_cell.angle_beta   90.00
_cell.angle_gamma   90.00
#
_symmetry.space_group_name_H-M   'P 1'
#
loop_
_entity.id
_entity.type
_entity.pdbx_description
1 polymer ?
#
loop_
_entity_poly.entity_id
_entity_poly.type
_entity_poly.pdbx_seq_one_letter_code
_entity_poly.pdbx_strand_id
1 'polypeptide(L)'
;PFVIVGHSMGGRIAMRLAADHPDRIAALVIEDMDVAVKKGAPELPPGSASIDALGRFRLDSGRRFPSYDAAVASLGLFYETERLAGWKGQRLRPLPGGGWWSDINP
;
A
#
# COMPACT_ATOMS: atom_id res chain seq x y z
N PRO A 1 11.23 18.51 19.78
CA PRO A 1 11.67 18.04 18.45
C PRO A 1 11.81 16.51 18.44
N PHE A 2 11.44 15.84 17.34
CA PHE A 2 11.47 14.37 17.23
C PHE A 2 12.30 13.90 16.03
N VAL A 3 12.83 12.69 16.12
CA VAL A 3 13.41 11.99 14.95
C VAL A 3 12.32 11.12 14.34
N ILE A 4 12.16 11.21 13.02
CA ILE A 4 11.17 10.41 12.28
C ILE A 4 11.90 9.53 11.28
N VAL A 5 11.54 8.24 11.30
CA VAL A 5 11.97 7.25 10.32
C VAL A 5 10.76 6.85 9.49
N GLY A 6 10.87 6.94 8.16
CA GLY A 6 9.83 6.50 7.25
C GLY A 6 10.37 5.47 6.26
N HIS A 7 9.79 4.26 6.29
CA HIS A 7 10.04 3.20 5.31
C HIS A 7 8.91 3.14 4.29
N SER A 8 9.24 2.96 3.01
CA SER A 8 8.28 2.79 1.92
C SER A 8 7.23 3.92 1.91
N MET A 9 5.93 3.66 1.88
CA MET A 9 4.90 4.70 1.96
C MET A 9 5.05 5.61 3.20
N GLY A 10 5.54 5.06 4.32
CA GLY A 10 5.85 5.82 5.53
C GLY A 10 6.92 6.89 5.29
N GLY A 11 7.85 6.67 4.34
CA GLY A 11 8.82 7.68 3.90
C GLY A 11 8.15 8.94 3.36
N ARG A 12 7.10 8.79 2.54
CA ARG A 12 6.35 9.93 1.97
C ARG A 12 5.57 10.68 3.05
N ILE A 13 4.96 9.96 3.98
CA ILE A 13 4.26 10.55 5.12
C ILE A 13 5.25 11.35 5.98
N ALA A 14 6.42 10.76 6.27
CA ALA A 14 7.47 11.40 7.06
C ALA A 14 8.03 12.66 6.36
N MET A 15 8.29 12.59 5.05
CA MET A 15 8.70 13.75 4.24
C MET A 15 7.64 14.86 4.25
N ARG A 16 6.36 14.50 4.11
CA ARG A 16 5.27 15.49 4.16
C ARG A 16 5.18 16.16 5.53
N LEU A 17 5.24 15.38 6.61
CA LEU A 17 5.19 15.88 7.97
C LEU A 17 6.36 16.83 8.28
N ALA A 18 7.56 16.50 7.80
CA ALA A 18 8.73 17.36 7.94
C ALA A 18 8.63 18.66 7.13
N ALA A 19 8.01 18.62 5.94
CA ALA A 19 7.76 19.81 5.13
C ALA A 19 6.71 20.75 5.76
N ASP A 20 5.64 20.20 6.34
CA ASP A 20 4.56 20.98 6.95
C ASP A 20 4.95 21.52 8.35
N HIS A 21 5.83 20.81 9.09
CA HIS A 21 6.21 21.16 10.47
C HIS A 21 7.72 21.03 10.74
N PRO A 22 8.59 21.76 10.01
CA PRO A 22 10.04 21.58 10.09
C PRO A 22 10.63 21.89 11.47
N ASP A 23 10.00 22.80 12.23
CA ASP A 23 10.39 23.18 13.60
C ASP A 23 10.22 22.04 14.62
N ARG A 24 9.38 21.04 14.30
CA ARG A 24 9.09 19.91 15.17
C ARG A 24 10.01 18.71 14.92
N ILE A 25 10.76 18.70 13.81
CA ILE A 25 11.59 17.56 13.38
C ILE A 25 13.07 17.84 13.63
N ALA A 26 13.70 17.03 14.48
CA ALA A 26 15.14 17.10 14.73
C ALA A 26 15.94 16.41 13.61
N ALA A 27 15.42 15.31 13.07
CA ALA A 27 16.00 14.59 11.94
C ALA A 27 14.93 13.76 11.21
N LEU A 28 15.14 13.57 9.92
CA LEU A 28 14.31 12.74 9.04
C LEU A 28 15.18 11.67 8.39
N VAL A 29 14.84 10.40 8.60
CA VAL A 29 15.48 9.25 7.95
C VAL A 29 14.48 8.60 7.01
N ILE A 30 14.86 8.47 5.73
CA ILE A 30 14.04 7.84 4.71
C ILE A 30 14.70 6.53 4.30
N GLU A 31 13.94 5.44 4.38
CA GLU A 31 14.40 4.11 4.01
C GLU A 31 13.54 3.57 2.85
N ASP A 32 14.24 3.17 1.78
CA ASP A 32 13.69 2.64 0.52
C ASP A 32 12.48 3.42 -0.02
N MET A 33 12.59 4.76 -0.07
CA MET A 33 11.55 5.63 -0.64
C MET A 33 12.13 6.92 -1.24
N ASP A 34 11.43 7.43 -2.26
CA ASP A 34 11.73 8.69 -2.93
C ASP A 34 10.59 9.72 -2.79
N VAL A 35 10.91 10.96 -3.17
CA VAL A 35 9.96 12.08 -3.25
C VAL A 35 9.22 12.12 -4.60
N ALA A 36 9.57 11.24 -5.54
CA ALA A 36 9.06 11.31 -6.90
C ALA A 36 7.57 10.96 -6.98
N VAL A 37 6.81 11.79 -7.67
CA VAL A 37 5.44 11.43 -8.05
C VAL A 37 5.52 10.29 -9.05
N LYS A 38 5.05 9.10 -8.65
CA LYS A 38 5.08 7.91 -9.52
C LYS A 38 4.12 8.14 -10.69
N LYS A 39 4.65 8.17 -11.91
CA LYS A 39 3.85 8.20 -13.15
C LYS A 39 2.95 6.95 -13.18
N GLY A 40 1.67 7.15 -13.47
CA GLY A 40 0.69 6.07 -13.56
C GLY A 40 0.10 5.61 -12.22
N ALA A 41 0.37 6.30 -11.10
CA ALA A 41 -0.55 6.18 -9.97
C ALA A 41 -1.90 6.76 -10.43
N PRO A 42 -3.02 6.01 -10.34
CA PRO A 42 -4.31 6.55 -10.70
C PRO A 42 -4.54 7.83 -9.89
N GLU A 43 -4.99 8.90 -10.56
CA GLU A 43 -5.60 10.01 -9.84
C GLU A 43 -6.78 9.40 -9.11
N LEU A 44 -6.61 9.20 -7.81
CA LEU A 44 -7.69 8.77 -6.95
C LEU A 44 -8.67 9.95 -6.90
N PRO A 45 -9.92 9.81 -7.37
CA PRO A 45 -10.93 10.83 -7.13
C PRO A 45 -10.92 11.24 -5.65
N PRO A 46 -11.22 12.50 -5.31
CA PRO A 46 -11.39 12.90 -3.92
C PRO A 46 -12.32 11.93 -3.19
N GLY A 47 -11.79 11.18 -2.20
CA GLY A 47 -12.52 10.15 -1.45
C GLY A 47 -12.44 8.70 -1.97
N SER A 48 -11.68 8.41 -3.04
CA SER A 48 -11.69 7.10 -3.71
C SER A 48 -10.74 6.04 -3.15
N ALA A 49 -9.65 6.41 -2.47
CA ALA A 49 -9.04 5.53 -1.48
C ALA A 49 -9.71 5.80 -0.15
N SER A 50 -11.01 5.47 -0.05
CA SER A 50 -11.69 5.58 1.23
C SER A 50 -10.90 4.72 2.22
N ILE A 51 -10.77 5.21 3.45
CA ILE A 51 -10.29 4.41 4.58
C ILE A 51 -11.04 3.07 4.62
N ASP A 52 -12.27 3.01 4.10
CA ASP A 52 -13.09 1.81 3.93
C ASP A 52 -12.50 0.80 2.93
N ALA A 53 -11.94 1.24 1.80
CA ALA A 53 -11.25 0.36 0.85
C ALA A 53 -10.00 -0.29 1.47
N LEU A 54 -9.32 0.43 2.37
CA LEU A 54 -8.25 -0.12 3.21
C LEU A 54 -8.80 -0.90 4.41
N GLY A 55 -10.06 -0.69 4.79
CA GLY A 55 -10.72 -1.26 5.96
C GLY A 55 -10.70 -2.78 5.97
N ARG A 56 -10.85 -3.44 4.81
CA ARG A 56 -10.72 -4.90 4.70
C ARG A 56 -9.35 -5.43 5.13
N PHE A 57 -8.27 -4.68 4.90
CA PHE A 57 -6.92 -5.08 5.30
C PHE A 57 -6.68 -4.87 6.81
N ARG A 58 -7.62 -4.21 7.51
CA ARG A 58 -7.66 -4.07 8.97
C ARG A 58 -8.50 -5.16 9.65
N LEU A 59 -9.31 -5.93 8.90
CA LEU A 59 -10.06 -7.07 9.43
C LEU A 59 -9.12 -8.24 9.74
N ASP A 60 -9.54 -9.18 10.60
CA ASP A 60 -8.77 -10.40 10.90
C ASP A 60 -8.51 -11.25 9.65
N SER A 61 -9.43 -11.23 8.68
CA SER A 61 -9.23 -11.86 7.37
C SER A 61 -8.15 -11.17 6.54
N GLY A 62 -7.94 -9.87 6.76
CA GLY A 62 -6.83 -9.05 6.27
C GLY A 62 -6.49 -9.27 4.79
N ARG A 63 -5.41 -10.02 4.55
CA ARG A 63 -4.85 -10.29 3.22
C ARG A 63 -5.27 -11.63 2.62
N ARG A 64 -6.27 -12.31 3.21
CA ARG A 64 -6.81 -13.59 2.74
C ARG A 64 -8.00 -13.35 1.81
N PHE A 65 -8.02 -14.05 0.69
CA PHE A 65 -9.08 -14.02 -0.31
C PHE A 65 -9.64 -15.42 -0.54
N PRO A 66 -10.95 -15.54 -0.81
CA PRO A 66 -11.55 -16.84 -1.15
C PRO A 66 -11.05 -17.37 -2.51
N SER A 67 -10.64 -16.49 -3.42
CA SER A 67 -10.13 -16.85 -4.75
C SER A 67 -9.10 -15.85 -5.25
N TYR A 68 -8.38 -16.22 -6.31
CA TYR A 68 -7.48 -15.32 -7.04
C TYR A 68 -8.24 -14.11 -7.60
N ASP A 69 -9.40 -14.35 -8.20
CA ASP A 69 -10.21 -13.28 -8.80
C ASP A 69 -10.71 -12.28 -7.75
N ALA A 70 -11.04 -12.75 -6.54
CA ALA A 70 -11.39 -11.87 -5.42
C ALA A 70 -10.18 -11.04 -4.93
N ALA A 71 -8.97 -11.61 -5.00
CA ALA A 71 -7.74 -10.87 -4.71
C ALA A 71 -7.51 -9.77 -5.77
N VAL A 72 -7.62 -10.13 -7.05
CA VAL A 72 -7.46 -9.20 -8.19
C VAL A 72 -8.50 -8.09 -8.16
N ALA A 73 -9.78 -8.42 -7.98
CA ALA A 73 -10.86 -7.44 -7.96
C ALA A 73 -10.63 -6.32 -6.93
N SER A 74 -10.06 -6.67 -5.77
CA SER A 74 -9.80 -5.65 -4.76
C SER A 74 -8.45 -4.95 -4.89
N LEU A 75 -7.40 -5.64 -5.34
CA LEU A 75 -6.11 -4.97 -5.57
C LEU A 75 -6.14 -4.13 -6.86
N GLY A 76 -7.08 -4.42 -7.76
CA GLY A 76 -7.37 -3.66 -8.97
C GLY A 76 -7.79 -2.22 -8.71
N LEU A 77 -8.18 -1.89 -7.48
CA LEU A 77 -8.43 -0.51 -7.05
C LEU A 77 -7.13 0.33 -6.94
N PHE A 78 -5.98 -0.34 -6.82
CA PHE A 78 -4.68 0.30 -6.53
C PHE A 78 -3.62 -0.02 -7.59
N TYR A 79 -3.80 -1.10 -8.34
CA TYR A 79 -2.82 -1.62 -9.30
C TYR A 79 -3.50 -2.08 -10.59
N GLU A 80 -2.81 -1.86 -11.72
CA GLU A 80 -3.22 -2.38 -13.03
C GLU A 80 -3.31 -3.91 -13.06
N THR A 81 -4.27 -4.44 -13.82
CA THR A 81 -4.58 -5.88 -13.86
C THR A 81 -3.40 -6.71 -14.38
N GLU A 82 -2.66 -6.20 -15.38
CA GLU A 82 -1.47 -6.85 -15.94
C GLU A 82 -0.38 -7.01 -14.89
N ARG A 83 -0.23 -6.02 -14.01
CA ARG A 83 0.74 -6.06 -12.91
C ARG A 83 0.35 -7.10 -11.88
N LEU A 84 -0.95 -7.21 -11.57
CA LEU A 84 -1.47 -8.23 -10.65
C LEU A 84 -1.30 -9.64 -11.23
N ALA A 85 -1.50 -9.83 -12.53
CA ALA A 85 -1.22 -11.08 -13.23
C ALA A 85 0.24 -11.52 -13.09
N GLY A 86 1.18 -10.57 -13.20
CA GLY A 86 2.61 -10.83 -12.99
C GLY A 86 2.98 -11.26 -11.56
N TRP A 87 2.06 -11.13 -10.59
CA TRP A 87 2.28 -11.50 -9.20
C TRP A 87 1.65 -12.84 -8.79
N LYS A 88 0.88 -13.48 -9.68
CA LYS A 88 0.25 -14.77 -9.42
C LYS A 88 1.30 -15.86 -9.14
N GLY A 89 1.12 -16.59 -8.04
CA GLY A 89 2.06 -17.60 -7.56
C GLY A 89 3.29 -17.05 -6.83
N GLN A 90 3.50 -15.72 -6.81
CA GLN A 90 4.65 -15.09 -6.16
C GLN A 90 4.21 -14.22 -4.98
N ARG A 91 3.51 -13.11 -5.26
CA ARG A 91 3.00 -12.19 -4.23
C ARG A 91 1.49 -12.35 -4.00
N LEU A 92 0.78 -12.92 -4.96
CA LEU A 92 -0.55 -13.49 -4.78
C LEU A 92 -0.40 -15.00 -4.76
N ARG A 93 -0.50 -15.63 -3.60
CA ARG A 93 -0.16 -17.04 -3.40
C ARG A 93 -1.36 -17.86 -2.95
N PRO A 94 -1.54 -19.10 -3.42
CA PRO A 94 -2.56 -19.99 -2.87
C PRO A 94 -2.23 -20.34 -1.41
N LEU A 95 -3.25 -20.47 -0.57
CA LEU A 95 -3.11 -20.93 0.80
C LEU A 95 -3.33 -22.46 0.89
N PRO A 96 -2.58 -23.17 1.75
CA PRO A 96 -2.91 -24.55 2.10
C PRO A 96 -4.32 -24.61 2.70
N GLY A 97 -5.18 -25.48 2.16
CA GLY A 97 -6.59 -25.58 2.59
C GLY A 97 -7.57 -24.70 1.81
N GLY A 98 -7.10 -23.99 0.78
CA GLY A 98 -7.94 -23.17 -0.10
C GLY A 98 -7.83 -21.67 0.17
N GLY A 99 -8.22 -20.88 -0.81
CA GLY A 99 -8.07 -19.42 -0.79
C GLY A 99 -6.68 -18.95 -1.21
N TRP A 100 -6.46 -17.64 -1.08
CA TRP A 100 -5.30 -16.91 -1.57
C TRP A 100 -4.81 -15.88 -0.55
N TRP A 101 -3.52 -15.62 -0.52
CA TRP A 101 -2.86 -14.61 0.30
C TRP A 101 -2.20 -13.55 -0.58
N SER A 102 -2.24 -12.29 -0.14
CA SER A 102 -1.51 -11.19 -0.78
C SER A 102 -0.37 -10.68 0.09
N ASP A 103 0.86 -10.74 -0.42
CA ASP A 103 2.01 -10.04 0.16
C ASP A 103 2.09 -8.57 -0.28
N ILE A 104 1.09 -8.11 -1.05
CA ILE A 104 1.04 -6.75 -1.61
C ILE A 104 0.32 -5.83 -0.63
N ASN A 105 0.92 -4.67 -0.36
CA ASN A 105 0.23 -3.57 0.28
C ASN A 105 -0.69 -2.91 -0.77
N PRO A 106 -1.99 -2.71 -0.51
CA PRO A 106 -2.82 -1.86 -1.36
C PRO A 106 -2.19 -0.46 -1.51
#